data_AF-A0A372GIK7-F1
#
_entry.id   AF-A0A372GIK7-F1
#
_cell.length_a   1.000
_cell.length_b   1.000
_cell.length_c   1.000
_cell.angle_alpha   90.00
_cell.angle_beta   90.00
_cell.angle_gamma   90.00
#
_symmetry.space_group_name_H-M   'P 1'
#
loop_
_entity.id
_entity.type
_entity.pdbx_description
1 polymer ?
#
loop_
_entity_poly.entity_id
_entity_poly.type
_entity_poly.pdbx_seq_one_letter_code
_entity_poly.pdbx_strand_id
1 'polypeptide(L)' 'MTKKYAQWRKSRHSDPGESCVEVGRSADGMIGVRDTKAQGAGPILALTRDEWAALLHCLRSPLGN' A
#
# COMPACT_ATOMS: atom_id res chain seq x y z
N MET A 1 10.60 -9.16 -16.00
CA MET A 1 9.13 -9.12 -15.99
C MET A 1 8.69 -7.97 -15.11
N THR A 2 8.11 -6.92 -15.68
CA THR A 2 7.65 -5.75 -14.91
C THR A 2 6.43 -6.15 -14.09
N LYS A 3 6.50 -6.07 -12.76
CA LYS A 3 5.35 -6.36 -11.89
C LYS A 3 4.22 -5.38 -12.20
N LYS A 4 3.11 -5.88 -12.75
CA LYS A 4 1.89 -5.12 -12.98
C LYS A 4 0.96 -5.27 -11.77
N TYR A 5 0.73 -4.17 -11.08
CA TYR A 5 -0.26 -4.08 -10.00
C TYR A 5 -1.60 -3.63 -10.57
N ALA A 6 -2.68 -4.25 -10.12
CA ALA A 6 -4.05 -3.99 -10.51
C ALA A 6 -4.97 -3.91 -9.28
N GLN A 7 -6.25 -3.60 -9.52
CA GLN A 7 -7.28 -3.52 -8.47
C GLN A 7 -6.91 -2.56 -7.33
N TRP A 8 -6.36 -1.40 -7.69
CA TRP A 8 -6.00 -0.36 -6.74
C TRP A 8 -7.23 0.12 -5.97
N ARG A 9 -7.12 0.15 -4.65
CA ARG A 9 -8.17 0.62 -3.75
C ARG A 9 -7.63 1.73 -2.86
N LYS A 10 -8.19 2.93 -3.03
CA LYS A 10 -7.93 4.09 -2.19
C LYS A 10 -8.43 3.85 -0.76
N SER A 11 -7.67 4.30 0.24
CA SER A 11 -8.10 4.28 1.64
C SER A 11 -9.27 5.22 1.86
N ARG A 12 -10.27 4.77 2.63
CA ARG A 12 -11.40 5.62 3.06
C ARG A 12 -11.00 6.73 4.04
N HIS A 13 -9.81 6.62 4.64
CA HIS A 13 -9.23 7.63 5.55
C HIS A 13 -8.34 8.62 4.78
N SER A 14 -8.48 8.69 3.45
CA SER A 14 -7.78 9.69 2.64
C SER A 14 -8.66 10.93 2.58
N ASP A 15 -8.23 12.00 3.21
CA ASP A 15 -8.91 13.29 3.15
C ASP A 15 -8.46 14.09 1.92
N PRO A 16 -9.23 15.11 1.48
CA PRO A 16 -8.87 15.92 0.31
C PRO A 16 -7.47 16.57 0.39
N GLY A 17 -6.94 16.76 1.61
CA GLY A 17 -5.65 17.40 1.86
C GLY A 17 -4.51 16.48 2.31
N GLU A 18 -4.76 15.28 2.84
CA GLU A 18 -3.74 14.50 3.57
C GLU A 18 -3.99 12.97 3.59
N SER A 19 -2.95 12.23 3.99
CA SER A 19 -3.03 10.79 4.28
C SER A 19 -3.51 9.89 3.13
N CYS A 20 -3.30 10.34 1.89
CA CYS A 20 -3.78 9.66 0.69
C CYS A 20 -2.94 8.43 0.34
N VAL A 21 -3.47 7.24 0.62
CA VAL A 21 -2.83 5.97 0.27
C VAL A 21 -3.76 5.06 -0.52
N GLU A 22 -3.21 4.33 -1.47
CA GLU A 22 -3.91 3.27 -2.18
C GLU A 22 -3.08 1.98 -2.22
N VAL A 23 -3.79 0.85 -2.21
CA VAL A 23 -3.19 -0.48 -2.18
C VAL A 23 -3.68 -1.29 -3.37
N GLY A 24 -2.77 -1.95 -4.07
CA GLY A 24 -3.04 -2.79 -5.24
C GLY A 24 -2.38 -4.16 -5.10
N ARG A 25 -2.79 -5.10 -5.96
CA ARG A 25 -2.25 -6.46 -5.97
C ARG A 25 -1.67 -6.78 -7.33
N SER A 26 -0.55 -7.50 -7.36
CA SER A 26 0.04 -8.00 -8.60
C SER A 26 -0.37 -9.45 -8.86
N ALA A 27 -0.15 -9.91 -10.10
CA ALA A 27 -0.46 -11.27 -10.52
C ALA A 27 0.36 -12.34 -9.76
N ASP A 28 1.58 -12.01 -9.34
CA ASP A 28 2.46 -12.85 -8.52
C ASP A 28 2.13 -12.77 -7.01
N GLY A 29 1.05 -12.08 -6.64
CA GLY A 29 0.51 -12.08 -5.28
C GLY A 29 1.16 -11.08 -4.33
N MET A 30 2.00 -10.18 -4.83
CA MET A 30 2.54 -9.06 -4.05
C MET A 30 1.50 -7.96 -3.83
N ILE A 31 1.76 -7.16 -2.80
CA ILE A 31 0.97 -6.01 -2.41
C ILE A 31 1.77 -4.75 -2.75
N GLY A 32 1.20 -3.89 -3.57
CA GLY A 32 1.75 -2.57 -3.88
C GLY A 32 1.08 -1.50 -3.03
N VAL A 33 1.86 -0.61 -2.43
CA VAL A 33 1.38 0.58 -1.72
C VAL A 33 1.96 1.82 -2.39
N ARG A 34 1.13 2.82 -2.66
CA ARG A 34 1.58 4.09 -3.24
C ARG A 34 0.77 5.29 -2.74
N ASP A 35 1.33 6.47 -2.94
CA ASP A 35 0.65 7.74 -2.75
C ASP A 35 -0.40 7.94 -3.86
N THR A 36 -1.66 8.13 -3.46
CA THR A 36 -2.74 8.40 -4.41
C THR A 36 -2.55 9.72 -5.15
N LYS A 37 -1.95 10.73 -4.50
CA LYS A 37 -1.73 12.06 -5.09
C LYS A 37 -0.73 12.02 -6.24
N ALA A 38 0.16 11.04 -6.24
CA ALA A 38 1.10 10.82 -7.34
C ALA A 38 0.43 10.27 -8.60
N GLN A 39 -0.88 10.00 -8.60
CA GLN A 39 -1.68 9.59 -9.76
C GLN A 39 -1.06 8.44 -10.58
N GLY A 40 -0.38 7.51 -9.89
CA GLY A 40 0.29 6.37 -10.51
C GLY A 40 1.67 6.65 -11.12
N ALA A 41 2.19 7.88 -11.05
CA ALA A 41 3.55 8.25 -11.46
C ALA A 41 4.58 8.11 -10.32
N GLY A 42 4.11 7.92 -9.08
CA GLY A 42 4.96 7.79 -7.89
C GLY A 42 5.55 6.39 -7.70
N PRO A 43 6.53 6.26 -6.79
CA PRO A 43 7.11 4.97 -6.44
C PRO A 43 6.06 4.03 -5.83
N ILE A 44 6.27 2.73 -6.05
CA ILE A 44 5.45 1.67 -5.46
C ILE A 44 6.29 0.94 -4.43
N LEU A 45 5.87 0.97 -3.17
CA LEU A 45 6.39 0.07 -2.15
C LEU A 45 5.81 -1.32 -2.40
N ALA A 46 6.67 -2.26 -2.79
CA ALA A 46 6.30 -3.63 -3.09
C ALA A 46 6.56 -4.53 -1.88
N LEU A 47 5.52 -5.20 -1.39
CA LEU A 47 5.59 -6.09 -0.23
C LEU A 47 5.10 -7.48 -0.63
N THR A 48 5.76 -8.51 -0.11
CA THR A 48 5.20 -9.86 -0.04
C THR A 48 3.98 -9.87 0.88
N ARG A 49 3.22 -10.97 0.86
CA ARG A 49 2.07 -11.12 1.77
C ARG A 49 2.49 -11.14 3.24
N ASP A 50 3.63 -11.76 3.53
CA ASP A 50 4.13 -11.88 4.90
C ASP A 50 4.63 -10.53 5.43
N GLU A 51 5.34 -9.76 4.60
CA GLU A 51 5.75 -8.39 4.94
C GLU A 51 4.54 -7.46 5.13
N TRP A 52 3.50 -7.61 4.29
CA TRP A 52 2.25 -6.86 4.47
C TRP A 52 1.54 -7.20 5.79
N ALA A 53 1.48 -8.49 6.16
CA ALA A 53 0.90 -8.92 7.43
C ALA A 53 1.71 -8.39 8.62
N ALA A 54 3.04 -8.48 8.57
CA ALA A 54 3.94 -7.95 9.59
C ALA A 54 3.78 -6.43 9.74
N LEU A 55 3.74 -5.69 8.63
CA LEU A 55 3.50 -4.24 8.64
C LEU A 55 2.18 -3.90 9.34
N LEU A 56 1.08 -4.57 8.97
CA LEU A 56 -0.22 -4.33 9.60
C LEU A 56 -0.24 -4.67 11.08
N HIS A 57 0.47 -5.72 11.50
CA HIS A 57 0.61 -6.08 12.90
C HIS A 57 1.33 -4.98 13.68
N CYS A 58 2.50 -4.53 13.19
CA CYS A 58 3.29 -3.46 13.80
C CYS A 58 2.52 -2.13 13.87
N LEU A 59 1.76 -1.77 12.83
CA LEU A 59 0.99 -0.53 12.81
C LEU A 59 -0.19 -0.52 13.80
N ARG A 60 -0.79 -1.69 14.07
CA ARG A 60 -1.94 -1.83 14.99
C ARG A 60 -1.51 -2.00 16.44
N SER A 61 -0.34 -2.59 16.65
CA SER A 61 0.26 -2.79 17.96
C SER A 61 1.55 -1.98 17.96
N PRO A 62 1.49 -0.65 18.15
CA PRO A 62 2.71 0.12 18.31
C PRO A 62 3.48 -0.54 19.45
N LEU A 63 4.72 -0.94 19.18
CA LEU A 63 5.64 -1.37 20.22
C LEU A 63 5.61 -0.27 21.28
N GLY A 64 5.11 -0.61 22.47
CA GLY A 64 4.65 0.37 23.44
C GLY A 64 5.70 1.41 23.80
N ASN A 65 5.23 2.65 23.96
CA ASN A 65 5.64 3.54 25.04
C ASN A 65 4.38 4.16 25.62
#